data_AF-A0A946VHF3-F1
#
_entry.id   AF-A0A946VHF3-F1
#
_cell.length_a   1.000
_cell.length_b   1.000
_cell.length_c   1.000
_cell.angle_alpha   90.00
_cell.angle_beta   90.00
_cell.angle_gamma   90.00
#
_symmetry.space_group_name_H-M   'P 1'
#
loop_
_entity.id
_entity.type
_entity.pdbx_description
1 polymer ?
#
loop_
_entity_poly.entity_id
_entity_poly.type
_entity_poly.pdbx_seq_one_letter_code
_entity_poly.pdbx_strand_id
1 'polypeptide(L)'
;MLNVVAKNNHLADIRSAGLRTIMNILEQKMLKNHQFLMLSVAAVILVSGCTLIDRRFENPADRNHPAMQVFLAYNKAVRQAESFAEIYRDFYPESQWELIEGTMGWARLAYSASFKGLKTGKCNELSLLRRGPQRAEILCKGVYRIPNNLMQGKEFGMEIKVIALKSGDRWYLGRSGMKHETGLGNYAAFGIKF
;
A
#
# COMPACT_ATOMS: atom_id res chain seq x y z
N MET A 1 69.95 -14.66 54.33
CA MET A 1 69.14 -15.36 53.29
C MET A 1 67.85 -14.58 52.99
N LEU A 2 67.90 -13.39 52.36
CA LEU A 2 66.67 -12.62 52.08
C LEU A 2 66.61 -11.88 50.72
N ASN A 3 67.60 -12.02 49.83
CA ASN A 3 67.68 -11.20 48.61
C ASN A 3 67.38 -11.91 47.28
N VAL A 4 66.98 -13.19 47.28
CA VAL A 4 66.72 -13.93 46.02
C VAL A 4 65.23 -14.05 45.69
N VAL A 5 64.32 -13.90 46.67
CA VAL A 5 62.88 -14.12 46.46
C VAL A 5 62.19 -12.92 45.80
N ALA A 6 62.68 -11.70 46.00
CA ALA A 6 62.01 -10.49 45.48
C ALA A 6 62.15 -10.30 43.95
N LYS A 7 63.20 -10.84 43.32
CA LYS A 7 63.47 -10.62 41.89
C LYS A 7 62.61 -11.48 40.95
N ASN A 8 62.12 -12.64 41.43
CA ASN A 8 61.33 -13.57 40.62
C ASN A 8 59.84 -13.18 40.52
N ASN A 9 59.29 -12.51 41.54
CA ASN A 9 57.90 -12.05 41.52
C ASN A 9 57.68 -10.90 40.51
N HIS A 10 58.69 -10.05 40.32
CA HIS A 10 58.59 -8.90 39.43
C HIS A 10 58.59 -9.27 37.93
N LEU A 11 59.21 -10.41 37.57
CA LEU A 11 59.28 -10.93 36.20
C LEU A 11 58.02 -11.70 35.78
N ALA A 12 57.33 -12.35 36.73
CA ALA A 12 56.06 -13.02 36.48
C ALA A 12 54.93 -12.02 36.22
N ASP A 13 54.94 -10.88 36.91
CA ASP A 13 53.89 -9.86 36.79
C ASP A 13 53.91 -9.13 35.44
N ILE A 14 55.10 -8.83 34.92
CA ILE A 14 55.28 -8.14 33.62
C ILE A 14 54.81 -9.03 32.45
N ARG A 15 55.03 -10.35 32.53
CA ARG A 15 54.51 -11.30 31.51
C ARG A 15 52.98 -11.39 31.54
N SER A 16 52.37 -11.32 32.72
CA SER A 16 50.90 -11.38 32.86
C SER A 16 50.19 -10.11 32.37
N ALA A 17 50.84 -8.95 32.49
CA ALA A 17 50.33 -7.68 32.00
C ALA A 17 50.44 -7.55 30.47
N GLY A 18 51.54 -8.02 29.88
CA GLY A 18 51.74 -8.01 28.43
C GLY A 18 50.73 -8.90 27.68
N LEU A 19 50.47 -10.11 28.20
CA LEU A 19 49.49 -11.04 27.62
C LEU A 19 48.06 -10.49 27.69
N ARG A 20 47.65 -9.88 28.81
CA ARG A 20 46.33 -9.24 28.94
C ARG A 20 46.15 -8.07 27.97
N THR A 21 47.20 -7.29 27.74
CA THR A 21 47.15 -6.15 26.81
C THR A 21 47.00 -6.61 25.36
N ILE A 22 47.74 -7.65 24.94
CA ILE A 22 47.63 -8.21 23.59
C ILE A 22 46.25 -8.85 23.36
N MET A 23 45.70 -9.53 24.37
CA MET A 23 44.37 -10.15 24.29
C MET A 23 43.26 -9.09 24.14
N ASN A 24 43.32 -7.99 24.91
CA ASN A 24 42.38 -6.87 24.78
C ASN A 24 42.45 -6.18 23.41
N ILE A 25 43.65 -6.07 22.82
CA ILE A 25 43.82 -5.48 21.48
C ILE A 25 43.24 -6.39 20.39
N LEU A 26 43.42 -7.72 20.51
CA LEU A 26 42.85 -8.69 19.57
C LEU A 26 41.32 -8.75 19.66
N GLU A 27 40.75 -8.72 20.86
CA GLU A 27 39.29 -8.67 21.06
C GLU A 27 38.67 -7.39 20.48
N GLN A 28 39.28 -6.22 20.71
CA GLN A 28 38.78 -4.97 20.15
C GLN A 28 38.86 -4.93 18.62
N LYS A 29 39.87 -5.57 18.02
CA LYS A 29 40.02 -5.63 16.56
C LYS A 29 38.99 -6.58 15.91
N MET A 30 38.68 -7.70 16.56
CA MET A 30 37.63 -8.62 16.08
C MET A 30 36.21 -8.03 16.22
N LEU A 31 35.91 -7.33 17.33
CA LEU A 31 34.63 -6.65 17.54
C LEU A 31 34.35 -5.56 16.49
N LYS A 32 35.35 -4.72 16.17
CA LYS A 32 35.19 -3.66 15.16
C LYS A 32 34.98 -4.23 13.75
N ASN A 33 35.63 -5.36 13.42
CA ASN A 33 35.49 -5.98 12.12
C ASN A 33 34.10 -6.64 11.94
N HIS A 34 33.52 -7.20 13.00
CA HIS A 34 32.14 -7.70 12.99
C HIS A 34 31.09 -6.59 12.93
N GLN A 35 31.30 -5.46 13.62
CA GLN A 35 30.40 -4.31 13.53
C GLN A 35 30.36 -3.72 12.11
N PHE A 36 31.50 -3.62 11.44
CA PHE A 36 31.58 -3.12 10.06
C PHE A 36 30.89 -4.05 9.05
N LEU A 37 30.99 -5.36 9.25
CA LEU A 37 30.40 -6.38 8.38
C LEU A 37 28.88 -6.48 8.54
N MET A 38 28.35 -6.29 9.76
CA MET A 38 26.91 -6.28 10.01
C MET A 38 26.22 -5.03 9.46
N LEU A 39 26.88 -3.87 9.51
CA LEU A 39 26.36 -2.61 8.95
C LEU A 39 26.27 -2.63 7.42
N SER A 40 27.21 -3.28 6.73
CA SER A 40 27.20 -3.35 5.26
C SER A 40 26.13 -4.32 4.74
N VAL A 41 25.89 -5.44 5.41
CA VAL A 41 24.83 -6.39 5.04
C VAL A 41 23.44 -5.80 5.25
N ALA A 42 23.22 -5.04 6.34
CA ALA A 42 21.96 -4.33 6.57
C ALA A 42 21.68 -3.25 5.49
N ALA A 43 22.72 -2.55 5.03
CA ALA A 43 22.59 -1.56 3.96
C ALA A 43 22.27 -2.20 2.60
N VAL A 44 22.82 -3.37 2.28
CA VAL A 44 22.53 -4.09 1.03
C VAL A 44 21.11 -4.69 1.01
N ILE A 45 20.61 -5.15 2.17
CA ILE A 45 19.22 -5.65 2.29
C ILE A 45 18.19 -4.51 2.16
N LEU A 46 18.51 -3.29 2.61
CA LEU A 46 17.61 -2.14 2.49
C LEU A 46 17.50 -1.58 1.06
N VAL A 47 18.54 -1.70 0.23
CA VAL A 47 18.54 -1.16 -1.15
C VAL A 47 17.95 -2.15 -2.16
N SER A 48 17.81 -3.42 -1.79
CA SER A 48 17.19 -4.47 -2.62
C SER A 48 15.68 -4.65 -2.37
N GLY A 49 15.04 -3.66 -1.73
CA GLY A 49 13.58 -3.54 -1.61
C GLY A 49 12.92 -3.29 -2.96
N CYS A 50 12.76 -4.36 -3.74
CA CYS A 50 11.86 -4.56 -4.87
C CYS A 50 11.16 -3.30 -5.42
N THR A 51 11.62 -2.80 -6.57
CA THR A 51 10.72 -2.09 -7.50
C THR A 51 9.76 -3.11 -8.11
N LEU A 52 8.78 -3.57 -7.32
CA LEU A 52 7.60 -4.26 -7.84
C LEU A 52 6.82 -3.23 -8.65
N ILE A 53 7.12 -3.18 -9.95
CA ILE A 53 6.39 -2.39 -10.94
C ILE A 53 4.99 -2.99 -11.00
N ASP A 54 4.03 -2.31 -10.39
CA ASP A 54 2.62 -2.65 -10.51
C ASP A 54 2.17 -2.30 -11.93
N ARG A 55 2.09 -3.33 -12.78
CA ARG A 55 1.75 -3.20 -14.21
C ARG A 55 0.34 -2.69 -14.46
N ARG A 56 -0.49 -2.54 -13.42
CA ARG A 56 -1.83 -1.98 -13.54
C ARG A 56 -1.80 -0.48 -13.82
N PHE A 57 -0.71 0.23 -13.50
CA PHE A 57 -0.63 1.66 -13.73
C PHE A 57 -0.17 1.98 -15.14
N GLU A 58 -1.00 2.70 -15.90
CA GLU A 58 -0.60 3.24 -17.21
C GLU A 58 0.53 4.26 -17.06
N ASN A 59 0.44 5.11 -16.04
CA ASN A 59 1.51 6.02 -15.62
C ASN A 59 1.99 5.63 -14.20
N PRO A 60 3.24 5.16 -14.03
CA PRO A 60 3.76 4.79 -12.71
C PRO A 60 3.69 5.90 -11.65
N ALA A 61 3.70 7.17 -12.05
CA ALA A 61 3.56 8.30 -11.14
C ALA A 61 2.16 8.41 -10.51
N ASP A 62 1.12 7.87 -11.16
CA ASP A 62 -0.24 7.85 -10.62
C ASP A 62 -0.32 7.08 -9.31
N ARG A 63 0.48 6.02 -9.19
CA ARG A 63 0.54 5.19 -7.99
C ARG A 63 0.83 6.03 -6.75
N ASN A 64 1.71 7.02 -6.85
CA ASN A 64 2.16 7.80 -5.70
C ASN A 64 1.21 8.95 -5.32
N HIS A 65 0.16 9.20 -6.11
CA HIS A 65 -0.79 10.26 -5.81
C HIS A 65 -1.66 9.89 -4.59
N PRO A 66 -1.87 10.78 -3.60
CA PRO A 66 -2.66 10.47 -2.41
C PRO A 66 -4.10 10.00 -2.71
N ALA A 67 -4.75 10.58 -3.71
CA ALA A 67 -6.05 10.10 -4.20
C ALA A 67 -6.03 8.63 -4.66
N MET A 68 -4.96 8.22 -5.34
CA MET A 68 -4.81 6.83 -5.76
C MET A 68 -4.58 5.91 -4.56
N GLN A 69 -3.81 6.36 -3.56
CA GLN A 69 -3.57 5.60 -2.34
C GLN A 69 -4.87 5.30 -1.57
N VAL A 70 -5.77 6.29 -1.43
CA VAL A 70 -7.09 6.04 -0.79
C VAL A 70 -7.93 5.06 -1.61
N PHE A 71 -7.91 5.14 -2.94
CA PHE A 71 -8.62 4.19 -3.79
C PHE A 71 -8.06 2.76 -3.71
N LEU A 72 -6.72 2.60 -3.65
CA LEU A 72 -6.10 1.29 -3.48
C LEU A 72 -6.46 0.67 -2.12
N ALA A 73 -6.46 1.47 -1.05
CA ALA A 73 -6.91 1.05 0.27
C ALA A 73 -8.39 0.64 0.25
N TYR A 74 -9.24 1.43 -0.41
CA TYR A 74 -10.66 1.11 -0.60
C TYR A 74 -10.86 -0.19 -1.37
N ASN A 75 -10.19 -0.38 -2.51
CA ASN A 75 -10.28 -1.62 -3.29
C ASN A 75 -9.90 -2.84 -2.45
N LYS A 76 -8.90 -2.73 -1.58
CA LYS A 76 -8.54 -3.80 -0.63
C LYS A 76 -9.67 -4.05 0.38
N ALA A 77 -10.23 -3.00 0.98
CA ALA A 77 -11.31 -3.10 1.96
C ALA A 77 -12.60 -3.71 1.36
N VAL A 78 -12.95 -3.34 0.12
CA VAL A 78 -14.13 -3.89 -0.60
C VAL A 78 -14.06 -5.41 -0.74
N ARG A 79 -12.85 -6.01 -0.84
CA ARG A 79 -12.71 -7.47 -0.90
C ARG A 79 -13.12 -8.16 0.38
N GLN A 80 -12.96 -7.49 1.50
CA GLN A 80 -13.16 -8.03 2.84
C GLN A 80 -14.56 -7.68 3.39
N ALA A 81 -15.10 -6.53 2.99
CA ALA A 81 -16.42 -6.06 3.44
C ALA A 81 -17.56 -6.84 2.79
N GLU A 82 -18.58 -7.20 3.55
CA GLU A 82 -19.78 -7.83 3.01
C GLU A 82 -20.68 -6.82 2.30
N SER A 83 -20.75 -5.61 2.84
CA SER A 83 -21.61 -4.55 2.33
C SER A 83 -20.90 -3.19 2.24
N PHE A 84 -21.44 -2.31 1.39
CA PHE A 84 -20.98 -0.92 1.31
C PHE A 84 -21.20 -0.17 2.65
N ALA A 85 -22.20 -0.58 3.43
CA ALA A 85 -22.53 0.03 4.72
C ALA A 85 -21.43 -0.14 5.78
N GLU A 86 -20.64 -1.22 5.69
CA GLU A 86 -19.54 -1.46 6.64
C GLU A 86 -18.37 -0.50 6.49
N ILE A 87 -18.10 -0.03 5.26
CA ILE A 87 -16.82 0.64 4.98
C ILE A 87 -16.94 2.09 4.52
N TYR A 88 -18.14 2.59 4.15
CA TYR A 88 -18.21 3.94 3.57
C TYR A 88 -17.72 5.02 4.54
N ARG A 89 -17.90 4.86 5.86
CA ARG A 89 -17.41 5.84 6.84
C ARG A 89 -15.89 5.97 6.88
N ASP A 90 -15.16 4.93 6.48
CA ASP A 90 -13.69 4.96 6.45
C ASP A 90 -13.13 5.72 5.24
N PHE A 91 -13.91 5.78 4.15
CA PHE A 91 -13.43 6.27 2.86
C PHE A 91 -14.13 7.55 2.38
N TYR A 92 -15.30 7.90 2.93
CA TYR A 92 -16.05 9.10 2.57
C TYR A 92 -15.95 10.16 3.68
N PRO A 93 -15.95 11.46 3.33
CA PRO A 93 -15.87 12.51 4.35
C PRO A 93 -17.12 12.50 5.23
N GLU A 94 -16.96 12.85 6.50
CA GLU A 94 -18.03 12.87 7.50
C GLU A 94 -19.23 13.74 7.07
N SER A 95 -18.94 14.86 6.41
CA SER A 95 -19.95 15.75 5.82
C SER A 95 -20.87 15.09 4.77
N GLN A 96 -20.54 13.88 4.30
CA GLN A 96 -21.37 13.12 3.36
C GLN A 96 -22.08 11.91 3.98
N TRP A 97 -21.83 11.56 5.25
CA TRP A 97 -22.36 10.32 5.82
C TRP A 97 -23.89 10.31 5.89
N GLU A 98 -24.51 11.36 6.43
CA GLU A 98 -25.97 11.47 6.50
C GLU A 98 -26.61 11.44 5.11
N LEU A 99 -26.00 12.13 4.14
CA LEU A 99 -26.45 12.11 2.75
C LEU A 99 -26.37 10.70 2.17
N ILE A 100 -25.26 10.00 2.38
CA ILE A 100 -25.04 8.64 1.88
C ILE A 100 -26.07 7.68 2.48
N GLU A 101 -26.33 7.77 3.80
CA GLU A 101 -27.32 6.96 4.52
C GLU A 101 -28.75 7.23 4.06
N GLY A 102 -29.10 8.50 3.87
CA GLY A 102 -30.45 8.92 3.43
C GLY A 102 -30.75 8.65 1.95
N THR A 103 -29.73 8.37 1.13
CA THR A 103 -29.95 8.09 -0.31
C THR A 103 -30.46 6.68 -0.57
N MET A 104 -31.41 6.54 -1.49
CA MET A 104 -31.91 5.25 -1.99
C MET A 104 -31.85 5.18 -3.52
N GLY A 105 -32.04 3.98 -4.08
CA GLY A 105 -32.12 3.77 -5.53
C GLY A 105 -30.91 4.32 -6.31
N TRP A 106 -31.19 5.06 -7.39
CA TRP A 106 -30.18 5.66 -8.27
C TRP A 106 -29.20 6.58 -7.54
N ALA A 107 -29.67 7.34 -6.53
CA ALA A 107 -28.81 8.25 -5.79
C ALA A 107 -27.77 7.49 -4.94
N ARG A 108 -28.15 6.36 -4.34
CA ARG A 108 -27.23 5.47 -3.61
C ARG A 108 -26.21 4.82 -4.57
N LEU A 109 -26.57 4.57 -5.82
CA LEU A 109 -25.62 4.04 -6.81
C LEU A 109 -24.48 5.01 -7.08
N ALA A 110 -24.71 6.32 -7.01
CA ALA A 110 -23.64 7.31 -7.15
C ALA A 110 -22.50 7.14 -6.14
N TYR A 111 -22.74 6.50 -5.00
CA TYR A 111 -21.72 6.24 -3.99
C TYR A 111 -21.26 4.78 -4.03
N SER A 112 -22.20 3.85 -4.19
CA SER A 112 -21.95 2.41 -4.13
C SER A 112 -21.53 1.75 -5.45
N ALA A 113 -21.53 2.45 -6.60
CA ALA A 113 -21.21 1.85 -7.90
C ALA A 113 -19.81 1.23 -7.93
N SER A 114 -18.81 1.95 -7.42
CA SER A 114 -17.44 1.44 -7.28
C SER A 114 -17.38 0.21 -6.36
N PHE A 115 -18.12 0.19 -5.25
CA PHE A 115 -18.19 -0.96 -4.35
C PHE A 115 -18.68 -2.20 -5.11
N LYS A 116 -19.81 -2.06 -5.81
CA LYS A 116 -20.43 -3.17 -6.54
C LYS A 116 -19.50 -3.72 -7.63
N GLY A 117 -18.90 -2.83 -8.42
CA GLY A 117 -17.96 -3.23 -9.48
C GLY A 117 -16.70 -3.90 -8.92
N LEU A 118 -16.15 -3.39 -7.83
CA LEU A 118 -14.95 -3.94 -7.22
C LEU A 118 -15.22 -5.25 -6.45
N LYS A 119 -16.39 -5.44 -5.86
CA LYS A 119 -16.74 -6.66 -5.10
C LYS A 119 -16.70 -7.90 -5.99
N THR A 120 -17.22 -7.81 -7.22
CA THR A 120 -17.29 -8.95 -8.16
C THR A 120 -16.35 -8.83 -9.36
N GLY A 121 -15.57 -7.76 -9.46
CA GLY A 121 -14.63 -7.53 -10.56
C GLY A 121 -13.18 -7.35 -10.12
N LYS A 122 -12.31 -6.93 -11.02
CA LYS A 122 -10.88 -6.64 -10.79
C LYS A 122 -10.49 -5.41 -11.61
N CYS A 123 -9.65 -4.55 -11.03
CA CYS A 123 -8.99 -3.48 -11.77
C CYS A 123 -7.69 -4.03 -12.36
N ASN A 124 -7.64 -4.12 -13.68
CA ASN A 124 -6.47 -4.53 -14.43
C ASN A 124 -5.65 -3.30 -14.87
N GLU A 125 -6.32 -2.16 -15.07
CA GLU A 125 -5.71 -0.90 -15.44
C GLU A 125 -6.20 0.21 -14.49
N LEU A 126 -5.29 1.10 -14.11
CA LEU A 126 -5.50 2.23 -13.21
C LEU A 126 -4.81 3.46 -13.78
N SER A 127 -5.54 4.57 -13.80
CA SER A 127 -4.98 5.87 -14.18
C SER A 127 -5.69 7.03 -13.48
N LEU A 128 -5.02 8.17 -13.42
CA LEU A 128 -5.63 9.45 -13.05
C LEU A 128 -5.99 10.23 -14.31
N LEU A 129 -7.28 10.35 -14.60
CA LEU A 129 -7.78 11.11 -15.74
C LEU A 129 -7.63 12.62 -15.56
N ARG A 130 -7.83 13.09 -14.33
CA ARG A 130 -7.69 14.50 -13.95
C ARG A 130 -7.02 14.60 -12.60
N ARG A 131 -6.07 15.55 -12.49
CA ARG A 131 -5.35 15.86 -11.26
C ARG A 131 -5.54 17.35 -10.95
N GLY A 132 -6.05 17.63 -9.76
CA GLY A 132 -6.17 18.98 -9.23
C GLY A 132 -5.79 19.01 -7.75
N PRO A 133 -5.58 20.19 -7.17
CA PRO A 133 -5.11 20.33 -5.79
C PRO A 133 -6.09 19.81 -4.74
N GLN A 134 -7.38 19.76 -5.08
CA GLN A 134 -8.46 19.33 -4.19
C GLN A 134 -9.34 18.21 -4.75
N ARG A 135 -9.10 17.80 -5.99
CA ARG A 135 -9.92 16.81 -6.69
C ARG A 135 -9.08 16.01 -7.66
N ALA A 136 -9.31 14.70 -7.70
CA ALA A 136 -8.74 13.82 -8.70
C ALA A 136 -9.82 12.87 -9.24
N GLU A 137 -9.69 12.48 -10.50
CA GLU A 137 -10.58 11.50 -11.13
C GLU A 137 -9.78 10.24 -11.43
N ILE A 138 -10.18 9.15 -10.79
CA ILE A 138 -9.54 7.85 -10.88
C ILE A 138 -10.35 6.99 -11.84
N LEU A 139 -9.65 6.37 -12.79
CA LEU A 139 -10.20 5.40 -13.70
C LEU A 139 -9.65 4.02 -13.35
N CYS A 140 -10.56 3.06 -13.19
CA CYS A 140 -10.24 1.65 -13.11
C CYS A 140 -10.92 0.95 -14.29
N LYS A 141 -10.14 0.27 -15.12
CA LYS A 141 -10.65 -0.65 -16.14
C LYS A 141 -10.29 -2.07 -15.77
N GLY A 142 -11.16 -3.00 -16.14
CA GLY A 142 -10.87 -4.42 -15.99
C GLY A 142 -12.09 -5.27 -16.26
N VAL A 143 -12.22 -6.36 -15.51
CA VAL A 143 -13.26 -7.36 -15.74
C VAL A 143 -14.13 -7.51 -14.51
N TYR A 144 -15.41 -7.79 -14.71
CA TYR A 144 -16.32 -8.17 -13.65
C TYR A 144 -17.09 -9.44 -13.99
N ARG A 145 -17.51 -10.16 -12.95
CA ARG A 145 -18.30 -11.38 -13.06
C ARG A 145 -19.70 -11.13 -12.53
N ILE A 146 -20.70 -11.57 -13.29
CA ILE A 146 -22.09 -11.56 -12.84
C ILE A 146 -22.29 -12.82 -11.98
N PRO A 147 -22.68 -12.70 -10.71
CA PRO A 147 -22.79 -13.84 -9.79
C PRO A 147 -23.99 -14.76 -10.05
N ASN A 148 -24.57 -14.77 -11.26
CA ASN A 148 -25.81 -15.48 -11.54
C ASN A 148 -25.56 -16.86 -12.19
N ASN A 149 -26.29 -17.88 -11.72
CA ASN A 149 -26.16 -19.28 -12.16
C ASN A 149 -26.43 -19.49 -13.66
N LEU A 150 -27.09 -18.55 -14.32
CA LEU A 150 -27.45 -18.65 -15.74
C LEU A 150 -26.27 -18.35 -16.69
N MET A 151 -25.29 -17.55 -16.24
CA MET A 151 -24.16 -17.08 -17.06
C MET A 151 -22.83 -17.36 -16.36
N GLN A 152 -22.71 -18.55 -15.76
CA GLN A 152 -21.50 -18.96 -15.04
C GLN A 152 -20.25 -18.72 -15.87
N GLY A 153 -19.33 -17.94 -15.33
CA GLY A 153 -17.97 -17.78 -15.85
C GLY A 153 -17.78 -16.72 -16.94
N LYS A 154 -18.83 -16.02 -17.42
CA LYS A 154 -18.59 -14.92 -18.37
C LYS A 154 -18.04 -13.69 -17.64
N GLU A 155 -16.83 -13.31 -18.05
CA GLU A 155 -16.22 -12.04 -17.70
C GLU A 155 -16.69 -10.97 -18.67
N PHE A 156 -17.02 -9.81 -18.13
CA PHE A 156 -17.44 -8.64 -18.90
C PHE A 156 -16.49 -7.49 -18.61
N GLY A 157 -16.24 -6.65 -19.61
CA GLY A 157 -15.45 -5.44 -19.40
C GLY A 157 -16.17 -4.48 -18.45
N MET A 158 -15.40 -3.80 -17.62
CA MET A 158 -15.88 -2.82 -16.66
C MET A 158 -14.98 -1.60 -16.69
N GLU A 159 -15.62 -0.43 -16.65
CA GLU A 159 -14.95 0.84 -16.41
C GLU A 159 -15.60 1.51 -15.18
N ILE A 160 -14.82 1.70 -14.12
CA ILE A 160 -15.20 2.43 -12.92
C ILE A 160 -14.52 3.79 -12.93
N LYS A 161 -15.30 4.85 -12.77
CA LYS A 161 -14.79 6.20 -12.48
C LYS A 161 -15.09 6.57 -11.05
N VAL A 162 -14.08 6.99 -10.31
CA VAL A 162 -14.21 7.43 -8.92
C VAL A 162 -13.65 8.83 -8.77
N ILE A 163 -14.45 9.74 -8.21
CA ILE A 163 -13.97 11.04 -7.81
C ILE A 163 -13.33 10.89 -6.44
N ALA A 164 -12.12 11.41 -6.28
CA ALA A 164 -11.48 11.58 -4.99
C ALA A 164 -11.37 13.07 -4.68
N LEU A 165 -11.66 13.44 -3.44
CA LEU A 165 -11.72 14.81 -2.96
C LEU A 165 -10.76 14.99 -1.78
N LYS A 166 -10.08 16.14 -1.74
CA LYS A 166 -9.29 16.54 -0.59
C LYS A 166 -10.19 17.31 0.37
N SER A 167 -10.22 16.91 1.64
CA SER A 167 -10.90 17.62 2.72
C SER A 167 -9.92 17.79 3.88
N GLY A 168 -9.53 19.03 4.16
CA GLY A 168 -8.37 19.31 5.02
C GLY A 168 -7.09 18.69 4.42
N ASP A 169 -6.34 17.95 5.23
CA ASP A 169 -5.11 17.27 4.81
C ASP A 169 -5.31 15.83 4.33
N ARG A 170 -6.56 15.35 4.31
CA ARG A 170 -6.89 13.97 3.96
C ARG A 170 -7.63 13.89 2.63
N TRP A 171 -7.42 12.78 1.93
CA TRP A 171 -8.13 12.45 0.71
C TRP A 171 -9.22 11.42 1.01
N TYR A 172 -10.37 11.63 0.41
CA TYR A 172 -11.56 10.80 0.55
C TYR A 172 -12.11 10.44 -0.82
N LEU A 173 -12.88 9.37 -0.88
CA LEU A 173 -13.71 9.06 -2.03
C LEU A 173 -14.96 9.94 -2.02
N GLY A 174 -15.41 10.23 -3.23
CA GLY A 174 -16.68 10.88 -3.51
C GLY A 174 -17.51 9.99 -4.43
N ARG A 175 -18.33 10.65 -5.26
CA ARG A 175 -19.21 9.94 -6.17
C ARG A 175 -18.41 9.11 -7.18
N SER A 176 -19.02 8.02 -7.61
CA SER A 176 -18.48 7.05 -8.55
C SER A 176 -19.55 6.62 -9.55
N GLY A 177 -19.09 6.16 -10.71
CA GLY A 177 -19.92 5.60 -11.77
C GLY A 177 -19.29 4.33 -12.31
N MET A 178 -20.12 3.47 -12.87
CA MET A 178 -19.67 2.22 -13.50
C MET A 178 -20.34 2.05 -14.86
N LYS A 179 -19.53 1.72 -15.86
CA LYS A 179 -19.95 1.32 -17.20
C LYS A 179 -19.56 -0.14 -17.44
N HIS A 180 -20.45 -0.88 -18.10
CA HIS A 180 -20.17 -2.24 -18.56
C HIS A 180 -19.87 -2.22 -20.06
N GLU A 181 -18.84 -2.97 -20.46
CA GLU A 181 -18.54 -3.24 -21.86
C GLU A 181 -18.99 -4.67 -22.18
N THR A 182 -20.14 -4.76 -22.84
CA THR A 182 -20.65 -5.98 -23.45
C THR A 182 -20.52 -5.82 -24.96
N GLY A 183 -19.95 -6.80 -25.66
CA GLY A 183 -19.73 -6.77 -27.13
C GLY A 183 -20.99 -6.64 -28.02
N LEU A 184 -22.16 -6.31 -27.44
CA LEU A 184 -23.44 -6.09 -28.12
C LEU A 184 -23.92 -4.62 -28.04
N GLY A 185 -22.98 -3.68 -27.89
CA GLY A 185 -23.30 -2.26 -27.73
C GLY A 185 -23.48 -1.85 -26.26
N ASN A 186 -23.43 -0.54 -26.04
CA ASN A 186 -23.51 0.08 -24.73
C ASN A 186 -24.93 -0.11 -24.14
N TYR A 187 -25.17 -1.20 -23.40
CA TYR A 187 -26.29 -1.19 -22.46
C TYR A 187 -26.08 -0.04 -21.50
N ALA A 188 -27.16 0.72 -21.27
CA ALA A 188 -27.18 1.92 -20.44
C ALA A 188 -26.27 1.71 -19.22
N ALA A 189 -25.13 2.38 -19.26
CA ALA A 189 -24.26 2.49 -18.12
C ALA A 189 -25.15 2.89 -16.94
N PHE A 190 -24.86 2.41 -15.74
CA PHE A 190 -25.19 3.17 -14.53
C PHE A 190 -24.28 4.41 -14.45
N GLY A 191 -24.15 5.08 -15.59
CA GLY A 191 -23.41 6.29 -15.83
C GLY A 191 -24.30 7.42 -15.41
N ILE A 192 -24.29 7.68 -14.11
CA ILE A 192 -24.50 9.04 -13.65
C ILE A 192 -23.39 9.84 -14.35
N LYS A 193 -23.74 10.58 -15.42
CA LYS A 193 -22.87 11.58 -15.99
C LYS A 193 -22.62 12.59 -14.87
N PHE A 194 -21.39 12.68 -14.41
CA PHE A 194 -20.92 13.75 -13.54
C PHE A 194 -20.38 14.90 -14.38
#